data_AF-A0A7E6FE16-F1
#
_entry.id   AF-A0A7E6FE16-F1
#
_cell.length_a   1.000
_cell.length_b   1.000
_cell.length_c   1.000
_cell.angle_alpha   90.00
_cell.angle_beta   90.00
_cell.angle_gamma   90.00
#
_symmetry.space_group_name_H-M   'P 1'
#
loop_
_entity.id
_entity.type
_entity.pdbx_description
1 polymer ?
#
loop_
_entity_poly.entity_id
_entity_poly.type
_entity_poly.pdbx_seq_one_letter_code
_entity_poly.pdbx_strand_id
1 'polypeptide(L)'
;MVGIEVEVSSSEGQFAVFGCPEPILVYVKTPCFKTELDPKYLQMLPSEDVVSMSMKEKLKAFEHSENVTLVTAYFQLDTFRKGGNSHVNPKVYKKWCSVYSRILNPVVFFTDSPEILSMFKKLRSPSLNNLTKLILVNRTDLWAFSLKPRIAKIFSQADYPKFHPNTVIPDYSCVMHAKYELLKKSIQQNYFHTNFFMWIDFGYFRYEVNKTENFGLSLPKGFDFRSVAFSLECNFQKIPLKEIIWKNLVWVAGGANLGRYDVLTRFCDDYISSVKRALNQNLMSTDQQIIYAMSVYRSWSSTTLQLCHAGWFCLGYLAKDAWEQQHK
;
A
#
# COMPACT_ATOMS: atom_id res chain seq x y z
N MET A 1 8.99 7.22 -44.89
CA MET A 1 8.23 8.32 -45.50
C MET A 1 6.88 7.78 -45.89
N VAL A 2 5.86 8.04 -45.06
CA VAL A 2 4.46 7.81 -45.38
C VAL A 2 3.77 9.08 -44.91
N GLY A 3 3.41 9.92 -45.87
CA GLY A 3 2.62 11.12 -45.64
C GLY A 3 1.15 10.74 -45.53
N ILE A 4 0.44 11.42 -44.63
CA ILE A 4 -1.01 11.48 -44.65
C ILE A 4 -1.38 12.96 -44.48
N GLU A 5 -2.17 13.43 -45.44
CA GLU A 5 -2.63 14.80 -45.64
C GLU A 5 -3.50 15.29 -44.49
N VAL A 6 -3.35 16.56 -44.15
CA VAL A 6 -4.25 17.31 -43.26
C VAL A 6 -5.04 18.27 -44.14
N GLU A 7 -6.34 18.01 -44.29
CA GLU A 7 -7.28 18.96 -44.87
C GLU A 7 -7.54 20.10 -43.88
N VAL A 8 -7.22 21.32 -44.31
CA VAL A 8 -7.51 22.56 -43.60
C VAL A 8 -8.81 23.12 -44.17
N SER A 9 -9.85 23.26 -43.35
CA SER A 9 -10.97 24.15 -43.66
C SER A 9 -10.86 25.41 -42.82
N SER A 10 -10.65 26.51 -43.54
CA SER A 10 -10.61 27.88 -43.06
C SER A 10 -12.02 28.49 -43.08
N SER A 11 -12.43 29.10 -41.97
CA SER A 11 -13.29 30.29 -42.04
C SER A 11 -12.83 31.31 -41.02
N GLU A 12 -12.57 32.51 -41.56
CA GLU A 12 -12.04 33.68 -40.88
C GLU A 12 -13.09 34.32 -39.97
N GLY A 13 -12.62 34.84 -38.83
CA GLY A 13 -13.36 35.74 -37.95
C GLY A 13 -12.38 36.46 -37.03
N GLN A 14 -12.32 37.77 -37.17
CA GLN A 14 -11.26 38.68 -36.72
C GLN A 14 -11.03 38.77 -35.20
N PHE A 15 -9.80 39.23 -34.91
CA PHE A 15 -9.09 39.39 -33.65
C PHE A 15 -9.66 40.45 -32.68
N ALA A 16 -9.54 40.15 -31.39
CA ALA A 16 -9.07 41.11 -30.38
C ALA A 16 -8.08 40.39 -29.45
N VAL A 17 -6.86 40.93 -29.37
CA VAL A 17 -5.67 40.40 -28.70
C VAL A 17 -5.58 40.90 -27.28
N PHE A 18 -5.35 40.01 -26.30
CA PHE A 18 -4.55 40.13 -25.06
C PHE A 18 -4.55 38.70 -24.46
N GLY A 19 -3.48 37.97 -24.15
CA GLY A 19 -2.07 38.26 -23.95
C GLY A 19 -1.56 37.37 -22.81
N CYS A 20 -1.13 36.13 -23.10
CA CYS A 20 -0.08 35.35 -22.40
C CYS A 20 -0.09 33.89 -22.88
N PRO A 21 1.08 33.26 -23.12
CA PRO A 21 1.15 31.87 -23.58
C PRO A 21 0.88 30.91 -22.41
N GLU A 22 -0.18 30.12 -22.49
CA GLU A 22 -0.32 28.95 -21.62
C GLU A 22 0.77 27.92 -21.98
N PRO A 23 1.49 27.35 -21.00
CA PRO A 23 2.31 26.19 -21.26
C PRO A 23 1.37 25.03 -21.59
N ILE A 24 1.48 24.53 -22.82
CA ILE A 24 0.90 23.27 -23.27
C ILE A 24 1.40 22.18 -22.31
N LEU A 25 0.56 21.84 -21.33
CA LEU A 25 0.73 20.68 -20.47
C LEU A 25 0.49 19.45 -21.34
N VAL A 26 1.57 18.97 -21.96
CA VAL A 26 1.62 17.64 -22.55
C VAL A 26 1.36 16.65 -21.42
N TYR A 27 0.12 16.17 -21.33
CA TYR A 27 -0.21 14.97 -20.57
C TYR A 27 0.56 13.82 -21.21
N VAL A 28 1.76 13.53 -20.69
CA VAL A 28 2.40 12.24 -20.94
C VAL A 28 1.60 11.21 -20.14
N LYS A 29 0.50 10.75 -20.72
CA LYS A 29 -0.09 9.45 -20.42
C LYS A 29 0.90 8.39 -20.88
N THR A 30 1.96 8.16 -20.12
CA THR A 30 2.63 6.87 -20.17
C THR A 30 1.66 5.85 -19.57
N PRO A 31 1.17 4.86 -20.35
CA PRO A 31 0.29 3.85 -19.81
C PRO A 31 1.12 3.02 -18.83
N CYS A 32 0.94 3.26 -17.53
CA CYS A 32 1.53 2.43 -16.49
C CYS A 32 0.82 1.08 -16.53
N PHE A 33 1.49 0.13 -17.18
CA PHE A 33 1.28 -1.33 -17.23
C PHE A 33 -0.15 -1.85 -17.47
N LYS A 34 -0.26 -2.77 -18.45
CA LYS A 34 -1.50 -3.51 -18.73
C LYS A 34 -1.96 -4.24 -17.46
N THR A 35 -3.27 -4.22 -17.22
CA THR A 35 -3.98 -4.80 -16.06
C THR A 35 -3.95 -6.34 -15.98
N GLU A 36 -3.14 -6.99 -16.80
CA GLU A 36 -2.95 -8.44 -16.78
C GLU A 36 -1.57 -8.72 -16.20
N LEU A 37 -1.54 -9.40 -15.05
CA LEU A 37 -0.33 -9.89 -14.40
C LEU A 37 0.35 -10.90 -15.32
N ASP A 38 1.25 -10.43 -16.18
CA ASP A 38 2.03 -11.29 -17.06
C ASP A 38 3.10 -12.04 -16.22
N PRO A 39 3.07 -13.39 -16.20
CA PRO A 39 3.92 -14.20 -15.32
C PRO A 39 5.42 -13.95 -15.45
N LYS A 40 5.90 -13.44 -16.59
CA LYS A 40 7.34 -13.18 -16.76
C LYS A 40 7.86 -12.02 -15.92
N TYR A 41 6.99 -11.15 -15.40
CA TYR A 41 7.38 -10.03 -14.53
C TYR A 41 7.21 -10.34 -13.04
N LEU A 42 6.82 -11.57 -12.69
CA LEU A 42 6.63 -12.01 -11.31
C LEU A 42 7.96 -12.46 -10.67
N GLN A 43 8.93 -11.54 -10.56
CA GLN A 43 10.15 -11.77 -9.79
C GLN A 43 10.52 -10.55 -8.95
N MET A 44 11.04 -10.82 -7.75
CA MET A 44 11.64 -9.79 -6.92
C MET A 44 13.04 -9.47 -7.44
N LEU A 45 13.35 -8.19 -7.63
CA LEU A 45 14.71 -7.78 -7.98
C LEU A 45 15.62 -7.86 -6.74
N PRO A 46 16.91 -8.17 -6.91
CA PRO A 46 17.88 -8.07 -5.82
C PRO A 46 17.89 -6.65 -5.25
N SER A 47 18.07 -6.52 -3.94
CA SER A 47 18.42 -5.22 -3.33
C SER A 47 19.74 -4.73 -3.94
N GLU A 48 19.88 -3.44 -4.27
CA GLU A 48 21.13 -2.91 -4.87
C GLU A 48 22.32 -2.89 -3.89
N ASP A 49 22.11 -3.24 -2.61
CA ASP A 49 23.16 -3.37 -1.60
C ASP A 49 23.25 -4.82 -1.08
N VAL A 50 24.04 -5.69 -1.73
CA VAL A 50 24.27 -7.08 -1.26
C VAL A 50 25.74 -7.31 -0.98
N VAL A 51 26.13 -7.12 0.29
CA VAL A 51 27.26 -7.84 0.88
C VAL A 51 26.81 -9.28 1.15
N SER A 52 27.58 -10.26 0.66
CA SER A 52 27.28 -11.68 0.85
C SER A 52 27.57 -12.13 2.29
N MET A 53 26.54 -12.51 3.04
CA MET A 53 26.71 -13.20 4.33
C MET A 53 26.82 -14.70 4.14
N SER A 54 27.60 -15.35 5.02
CA SER A 54 27.89 -16.79 4.91
C SER A 54 26.69 -17.64 5.30
N MET A 55 26.58 -18.83 4.71
CA MET A 55 25.48 -19.78 4.89
C MET A 55 25.31 -20.26 6.34
N LYS A 56 26.35 -20.15 7.19
CA LYS A 56 26.31 -20.47 8.62
C LYS A 56 25.56 -19.43 9.46
N GLU A 57 25.46 -18.18 9.01
CA GLU A 57 24.68 -17.12 9.68
C GLU A 57 23.19 -17.23 9.37
N LYS A 58 22.82 -17.80 8.21
CA LYS A 58 21.43 -18.05 7.81
C LYS A 58 20.71 -19.07 8.72
N LEU A 59 21.44 -20.02 9.29
CA LEU A 59 20.88 -21.13 10.07
C LEU A 59 20.77 -20.85 11.58
N LYS A 60 21.37 -19.77 12.08
CA LYS A 60 21.21 -19.32 13.49
C LYS A 60 20.11 -18.27 13.68
N ALA A 61 19.42 -17.84 12.62
CA ALA A 61 18.76 -16.52 12.56
C ALA A 61 17.23 -16.48 12.75
N PHE A 62 16.57 -17.61 13.03
CA PHE A 62 15.12 -17.65 13.19
C PHE A 62 14.74 -18.19 14.57
N GLU A 63 14.41 -17.28 15.50
CA GLU A 63 13.86 -17.63 16.82
C GLU A 63 12.42 -18.15 16.73
N HIS A 64 11.77 -17.97 15.58
CA HIS A 64 10.35 -18.17 15.34
C HIS A 64 10.07 -18.91 14.02
N SER A 65 8.80 -19.21 13.73
CA SER A 65 8.39 -19.86 12.47
C SER A 65 8.67 -18.99 11.24
N GLU A 66 8.97 -19.62 10.10
CA GLU A 66 9.09 -18.96 8.79
C GLU A 66 7.73 -18.57 8.16
N ASN A 67 6.62 -18.96 8.79
CA ASN A 67 5.29 -18.57 8.35
C ASN A 67 5.13 -17.05 8.34
N VAL A 68 4.36 -16.53 7.39
CA VAL A 68 4.01 -15.10 7.32
C VAL A 68 2.73 -14.85 8.11
N THR A 69 2.78 -13.98 9.11
CA THR A 69 1.58 -13.42 9.75
C THR A 69 1.04 -12.25 8.96
N LEU A 70 -0.23 -12.32 8.57
CA LEU A 70 -0.89 -11.22 7.88
C LEU A 70 -1.48 -10.25 8.89
N VAL A 71 -1.30 -8.97 8.62
CA VAL A 71 -1.93 -7.89 9.38
C VAL A 71 -2.85 -7.13 8.45
N THR A 72 -4.10 -6.96 8.87
CA THR A 72 -5.08 -6.21 8.11
C THR A 72 -6.01 -5.44 9.04
N ALA A 73 -6.61 -4.38 8.53
CA ALA A 73 -7.59 -3.61 9.28
C ALA A 73 -8.72 -3.11 8.39
N TYR A 74 -9.88 -2.93 8.99
CA TYR A 74 -11.00 -2.23 8.39
C TYR A 74 -11.54 -1.18 9.35
N PHE A 75 -11.46 0.08 8.94
CA PHE A 75 -12.09 1.19 9.63
C PHE A 75 -13.28 1.65 8.81
N GLN A 76 -14.45 1.73 9.44
CA GLN A 76 -15.66 2.10 8.73
C GLN A 76 -15.61 3.59 8.35
N LEU A 77 -15.49 3.86 7.05
CA LEU A 77 -15.69 5.16 6.43
C LEU A 77 -17.03 5.16 5.69
N ASP A 78 -17.63 6.34 5.51
CA ASP A 78 -18.82 6.50 4.68
C ASP A 78 -18.53 6.20 3.19
N THR A 79 -19.55 6.28 2.34
CA THR A 79 -19.33 6.12 0.88
C THR A 79 -18.44 7.25 0.38
N PHE A 80 -17.37 6.90 -0.34
CA PHE A 80 -16.44 7.90 -0.89
C PHE A 80 -16.02 7.57 -2.32
N ARG A 81 -15.61 8.62 -3.03
CA ARG A 81 -15.06 8.55 -4.38
C ARG A 81 -13.63 8.01 -4.34
N LYS A 82 -13.36 6.95 -5.11
CA LYS A 82 -12.04 6.31 -5.22
C LYS A 82 -11.77 5.90 -6.67
N GLY A 83 -10.82 6.60 -7.32
CA GLY A 83 -10.43 6.36 -8.71
C GLY A 83 -11.50 6.85 -9.71
N GLY A 84 -11.17 7.84 -10.55
CA GLY A 84 -12.12 8.39 -11.52
C GLY A 84 -13.43 8.82 -10.86
N ASN A 85 -14.59 8.40 -11.39
CA ASN A 85 -15.92 8.66 -10.82
C ASN A 85 -16.49 7.50 -9.98
N SER A 86 -15.68 6.48 -9.69
CA SER A 86 -16.13 5.30 -8.96
C SER A 86 -16.32 5.61 -7.47
N HIS A 87 -17.41 5.11 -6.90
CA HIS A 87 -17.71 5.20 -5.48
C HIS A 87 -17.53 3.83 -4.84
N VAL A 88 -16.86 3.79 -3.70
CA VAL A 88 -16.70 2.58 -2.89
C VAL A 88 -17.49 2.73 -1.61
N ASN A 89 -18.12 1.64 -1.17
CA ASN A 89 -18.96 1.60 0.00
C ASN A 89 -18.68 0.33 0.84
N PRO A 90 -19.19 0.26 2.08
CA PRO A 90 -18.96 -0.89 2.95
C PRO A 90 -19.39 -2.25 2.36
N LYS A 91 -20.45 -2.31 1.54
CA LYS A 91 -20.91 -3.57 0.93
C LYS A 91 -19.87 -4.16 -0.02
N VAL A 92 -19.19 -3.30 -0.80
CA VAL A 92 -18.12 -3.73 -1.71
C VAL A 92 -16.95 -4.33 -0.93
N TYR A 93 -16.52 -3.67 0.14
CA TYR A 93 -15.42 -4.19 0.97
C TYR A 93 -15.78 -5.49 1.69
N LYS A 94 -17.03 -5.64 2.17
CA LYS A 94 -17.53 -6.91 2.72
C LYS A 94 -17.47 -8.05 1.70
N LYS A 95 -17.77 -7.79 0.41
CA LYS A 95 -17.61 -8.79 -0.65
C LYS A 95 -16.14 -9.14 -0.86
N TRP A 96 -15.26 -8.15 -0.97
CA TRP A 96 -13.82 -8.39 -1.21
C TRP A 96 -13.14 -9.12 -0.05
N CYS A 97 -13.54 -8.84 1.19
CA CYS A 97 -12.93 -9.51 2.35
C CYS A 97 -13.34 -10.97 2.49
N SER A 98 -14.36 -11.44 1.77
CA SER A 98 -14.81 -12.85 1.82
C SER A 98 -13.69 -13.84 1.46
N VAL A 99 -12.64 -13.39 0.76
CA VAL A 99 -11.45 -14.19 0.43
C VAL A 99 -10.69 -14.64 1.68
N TYR A 100 -10.76 -13.89 2.79
CA TYR A 100 -10.10 -14.27 4.04
C TYR A 100 -10.62 -15.57 4.66
N SER A 101 -11.76 -16.13 4.22
CA SER A 101 -12.17 -17.48 4.65
C SER A 101 -11.26 -18.60 4.11
N ARG A 102 -10.49 -18.31 3.07
CA ARG A 102 -9.65 -19.28 2.34
C ARG A 102 -8.16 -19.08 2.56
N ILE A 103 -7.76 -18.00 3.23
CA ILE A 103 -6.36 -17.68 3.51
C ILE A 103 -5.89 -18.44 4.74
N LEU A 104 -4.98 -19.39 4.54
CA LEU A 104 -4.48 -20.32 5.56
C LEU A 104 -3.37 -19.74 6.44
N ASN A 105 -2.94 -18.50 6.22
CA ASN A 105 -2.00 -17.83 7.11
C ASN A 105 -2.63 -17.48 8.47
N PRO A 106 -1.80 -17.32 9.52
CA PRO A 106 -2.18 -16.54 10.69
C PRO A 106 -2.55 -15.10 10.30
N VAL A 107 -3.64 -14.60 10.86
CA VAL A 107 -4.16 -13.25 10.59
C VAL A 107 -4.38 -12.50 11.90
N VAL A 108 -3.85 -11.28 11.99
CA VAL A 108 -4.24 -10.29 12.98
C VAL A 108 -5.15 -9.26 12.30
N PHE A 109 -6.41 -9.21 12.73
CA PHE A 109 -7.41 -8.32 12.19
C PHE A 109 -7.83 -7.26 13.20
N PHE A 110 -7.73 -6.00 12.79
CA PHE A 110 -8.21 -4.85 13.55
C PHE A 110 -9.45 -4.23 12.91
N THR A 111 -10.40 -3.82 13.73
CA THR A 111 -11.50 -2.97 13.27
C THR A 111 -12.05 -2.16 14.43
N ASP A 112 -12.75 -1.08 14.11
CA ASP A 112 -13.50 -0.26 15.05
C ASP A 112 -15.00 -0.55 15.05
N SER A 113 -15.43 -1.54 14.26
CA SER A 113 -16.82 -1.92 14.13
C SER A 113 -17.05 -3.31 14.73
N PRO A 114 -17.82 -3.42 15.83
CA PRO A 114 -18.19 -4.72 16.41
C PRO A 114 -18.92 -5.62 15.40
N GLU A 115 -19.71 -5.03 14.49
CA GLU A 115 -20.40 -5.76 13.42
C GLU A 115 -19.39 -6.41 12.46
N ILE A 116 -18.40 -5.64 11.99
CA ILE A 116 -17.35 -6.14 11.09
C ILE A 116 -16.48 -7.18 11.80
N LEU A 117 -16.18 -6.99 13.08
CA LEU A 117 -15.43 -7.96 13.88
C LEU A 117 -16.16 -9.30 13.97
N SER A 118 -17.47 -9.26 14.25
CA SER A 118 -18.35 -10.43 14.32
C SER A 118 -18.46 -11.12 12.96
N MET A 119 -18.61 -10.35 11.88
CA MET A 119 -18.61 -10.87 10.51
C MET A 119 -17.30 -11.58 10.18
N PHE A 120 -16.15 -10.97 10.47
CA PHE A 120 -14.84 -11.56 10.19
C PHE A 120 -14.58 -12.81 11.04
N LYS A 121 -15.06 -12.84 12.29
CA LYS A 121 -15.05 -14.05 13.13
C LYS A 121 -15.81 -15.19 12.46
N LYS A 122 -17.03 -14.94 12.00
CA LYS A 122 -17.84 -15.95 11.29
C LYS A 122 -17.18 -16.41 10.00
N LEU A 123 -16.54 -15.49 9.28
CA LEU A 123 -15.86 -15.78 8.02
C LEU A 123 -14.71 -16.79 8.18
N ARG A 124 -13.98 -16.73 9.30
CA ARG A 124 -12.80 -17.58 9.54
C ARG A 124 -13.07 -18.76 10.50
N SER A 125 -14.23 -18.81 11.15
CA SER A 125 -14.61 -19.88 12.07
C SER A 125 -15.33 -21.03 11.35
N PRO A 126 -15.18 -22.30 11.79
CA PRO A 126 -14.33 -22.76 12.91
C PRO A 126 -12.90 -23.15 12.50
N SER A 127 -12.65 -23.40 11.22
CA SER A 127 -11.40 -24.02 10.73
C SER A 127 -10.14 -23.18 10.91
N LEU A 128 -10.24 -21.85 11.06
CA LEU A 128 -9.09 -20.94 11.17
C LEU A 128 -9.08 -20.15 12.48
N ASN A 129 -9.83 -20.56 13.51
CA ASN A 129 -9.90 -19.84 14.79
C ASN A 129 -8.54 -19.71 15.48
N ASN A 130 -7.72 -20.77 15.44
CA ASN A 130 -6.36 -20.80 15.96
C ASN A 130 -5.36 -19.98 15.12
N LEU A 131 -5.75 -19.56 13.92
CA LEU A 131 -4.97 -18.75 12.98
C LEU A 131 -5.56 -17.33 12.85
N THR A 132 -6.37 -16.90 13.82
CA THR A 132 -7.05 -15.60 13.75
C THR A 132 -7.04 -14.88 15.09
N LYS A 133 -6.41 -13.72 15.12
CA LYS A 133 -6.51 -12.78 16.24
C LYS A 133 -7.40 -11.62 15.83
N LEU A 134 -8.49 -11.43 16.57
CA LEU A 134 -9.47 -10.38 16.35
C LEU A 134 -9.30 -9.30 17.42
N ILE A 135 -9.19 -8.04 16.99
CA ILE A 135 -8.97 -6.91 17.90
C ILE A 135 -9.94 -5.78 17.54
N LEU A 136 -10.85 -5.49 18.47
CA LEU A 136 -11.65 -4.27 18.42
C LEU A 136 -10.78 -3.12 18.91
N VAL A 137 -10.71 -2.03 18.14
CA VAL A 137 -9.98 -0.82 18.52
C VAL A 137 -10.93 0.36 18.56
N ASN A 138 -10.70 1.29 19.48
CA ASN A 138 -11.26 2.62 19.34
C ASN A 138 -10.34 3.44 18.44
N ARG A 139 -10.83 3.87 17.28
CA ARG A 139 -9.98 4.57 16.29
C ARG A 139 -9.39 5.85 16.85
N THR A 140 -10.06 6.54 17.79
CA THR A 140 -9.57 7.81 18.36
C THR A 140 -8.33 7.64 19.22
N ASP A 141 -8.06 6.43 19.70
CA ASP A 141 -6.92 6.12 20.55
C ASP A 141 -5.67 5.80 19.73
N LEU A 142 -5.83 5.70 18.40
CA LEU A 142 -4.73 5.46 17.47
C LEU A 142 -3.98 6.75 17.16
N TRP A 143 -2.65 6.64 17.10
CA TRP A 143 -1.77 7.77 16.79
C TRP A 143 -2.18 8.43 15.47
N ALA A 144 -2.48 7.65 14.43
CA ALA A 144 -2.84 8.18 13.13
C ALA A 144 -4.09 9.06 13.15
N PHE A 145 -5.10 8.70 13.96
CA PHE A 145 -6.35 9.46 14.07
C PHE A 145 -6.19 10.70 14.95
N SER A 146 -5.23 10.73 15.87
CA SER A 146 -4.86 11.95 16.59
C SER A 146 -4.37 13.07 15.64
N LEU A 147 -3.90 12.72 14.44
CA LEU A 147 -3.44 13.67 13.42
C LEU A 147 -4.60 14.35 12.68
N LYS A 148 -5.82 13.82 12.76
CA LYS A 148 -6.98 14.25 11.96
C LYS A 148 -7.20 15.76 11.96
N PRO A 149 -7.19 16.49 13.10
CA PRO A 149 -7.42 17.94 13.08
C PRO A 149 -6.38 18.70 12.25
N ARG A 150 -5.10 18.28 12.33
CA ARG A 150 -4.01 18.91 11.58
C ARG A 150 -4.09 18.59 10.10
N ILE A 151 -4.42 17.35 9.75
CA ILE A 151 -4.64 16.93 8.36
C ILE A 151 -5.82 17.68 7.76
N ALA A 152 -6.93 17.80 8.48
CA ALA A 152 -8.10 18.55 8.05
C ALA A 152 -7.77 20.02 7.78
N LYS A 153 -6.98 20.66 8.66
CA LYS A 153 -6.51 22.04 8.46
C LYS A 153 -5.64 22.20 7.22
N ILE A 154 -4.77 21.24 6.92
CA ILE A 154 -3.96 21.25 5.69
C ILE A 154 -4.89 21.12 4.47
N PHE A 155 -5.79 20.13 4.48
CA PHE A 155 -6.71 19.88 3.37
C PHE A 155 -7.72 21.00 3.15
N SER A 156 -7.99 21.86 4.15
CA SER A 156 -8.88 23.01 4.00
C SER A 156 -8.20 24.25 3.39
N GLN A 157 -6.88 24.26 3.20
CA GLN A 157 -6.19 25.37 2.52
C GLN A 157 -6.70 25.50 1.08
N ALA A 158 -6.82 26.76 0.60
CA ALA A 158 -7.47 27.08 -0.66
C ALA A 158 -6.70 26.54 -1.88
N ASP A 159 -5.37 26.61 -1.84
CA ASP A 159 -4.44 26.16 -2.88
C ASP A 159 -4.05 24.68 -2.72
N TYR A 160 -4.49 24.01 -1.67
CA TYR A 160 -4.13 22.61 -1.45
C TYR A 160 -4.81 21.71 -2.48
N PRO A 161 -4.06 20.82 -3.15
CA PRO A 161 -4.59 19.95 -4.19
C PRO A 161 -5.76 19.10 -3.69
N LYS A 162 -6.76 18.87 -4.54
CA LYS A 162 -7.95 18.07 -4.22
C LYS A 162 -7.96 16.76 -5.00
N PHE A 163 -7.32 15.74 -4.44
CA PHE A 163 -7.32 14.38 -4.97
C PHE A 163 -8.19 13.50 -4.08
N HIS A 164 -9.31 13.03 -4.60
CA HIS A 164 -10.18 12.12 -3.86
C HIS A 164 -9.61 10.70 -3.83
N PRO A 165 -9.60 10.01 -2.67
CA PRO A 165 -9.91 10.53 -1.32
C PRO A 165 -8.70 11.17 -0.61
N ASN A 166 -7.49 10.97 -1.16
CA ASN A 166 -6.17 11.20 -0.57
C ASN A 166 -5.96 12.56 0.11
N THR A 167 -6.47 13.65 -0.46
CA THR A 167 -6.29 15.02 0.08
C THR A 167 -7.61 15.76 0.28
N VAL A 168 -8.71 15.02 0.37
CA VAL A 168 -10.05 15.57 0.58
C VAL A 168 -10.74 14.98 1.80
N ILE A 169 -10.44 13.73 2.15
CA ILE A 169 -11.05 13.02 3.28
C ILE A 169 -9.97 12.77 4.34
N PRO A 170 -9.89 13.59 5.42
CA PRO A 170 -8.87 13.43 6.46
C PRO A 170 -8.89 12.06 7.11
N ASP A 171 -10.07 11.49 7.34
CA ASP A 171 -10.21 10.13 7.90
C ASP A 171 -9.57 9.06 7.01
N TYR A 172 -9.63 9.21 5.67
CA TYR A 172 -8.97 8.28 4.76
C TYR A 172 -7.45 8.32 4.93
N SER A 173 -6.87 9.52 5.03
CA SER A 173 -5.44 9.71 5.32
C SER A 173 -5.07 9.02 6.64
N CYS A 174 -5.86 9.23 7.70
CA CYS A 174 -5.65 8.61 9.00
C CYS A 174 -5.67 7.07 8.90
N VAL A 175 -6.62 6.49 8.15
CA VAL A 175 -6.67 5.04 7.90
C VAL A 175 -5.41 4.53 7.20
N MET A 176 -4.87 5.27 6.22
CA MET A 176 -3.63 4.90 5.53
C MET A 176 -2.41 4.99 6.45
N HIS A 177 -2.35 5.96 7.37
CA HIS A 177 -1.25 6.04 8.34
C HIS A 177 -1.37 5.02 9.47
N ALA A 178 -2.59 4.62 9.86
CA ALA A 178 -2.85 3.66 10.93
C ALA A 178 -2.25 2.26 10.65
N LYS A 179 -2.00 1.94 9.37
CA LYS A 179 -1.38 0.67 8.96
C LYS A 179 -0.10 0.36 9.73
N TYR A 180 0.75 1.36 9.89
CA TYR A 180 2.11 1.18 10.40
C TYR A 180 2.16 1.07 11.93
N GLU A 181 1.29 1.78 12.65
CA GLU A 181 1.17 1.58 14.10
C GLU A 181 0.55 0.22 14.43
N LEU A 182 -0.44 -0.24 13.64
CA LEU A 182 -1.06 -1.54 13.83
C LEU A 182 -0.13 -2.69 13.47
N LEU A 183 0.63 -2.54 12.38
CA LEU A 183 1.66 -3.50 11.97
C LEU A 183 2.74 -3.62 13.05
N LYS A 184 3.23 -2.49 13.57
CA LYS A 184 4.20 -2.48 14.69
C LYS A 184 3.61 -3.14 15.93
N LYS A 185 2.36 -2.85 16.29
CA LYS A 185 1.66 -3.48 17.42
C LYS A 185 1.55 -5.00 17.26
N SER A 186 1.20 -5.48 16.07
CA SER A 186 1.14 -6.92 15.77
C SER A 186 2.50 -7.59 15.90
N ILE A 187 3.56 -6.94 15.43
CA ILE A 187 4.93 -7.45 15.57
C ILE A 187 5.33 -7.57 17.03
N GLN A 188 5.09 -6.53 17.83
CA GLN A 188 5.43 -6.52 19.26
C GLN A 188 4.71 -7.60 20.07
N GLN A 189 3.46 -7.89 19.71
CA GLN A 189 2.66 -8.91 20.39
C GLN A 189 2.97 -10.32 19.88
N ASN A 190 3.39 -10.45 18.63
CA ASN A 190 3.72 -11.68 17.92
C ASN A 190 2.84 -12.89 18.30
N TYR A 191 1.51 -12.74 18.19
CA TYR A 191 0.53 -13.72 18.65
C TYR A 191 0.71 -15.15 18.11
N PHE A 192 1.47 -15.29 17.01
CA PHE A 192 1.66 -16.54 16.30
C PHE A 192 3.14 -16.95 16.20
N HIS A 193 4.04 -16.26 16.91
CA HIS A 193 5.48 -16.55 16.94
C HIS A 193 6.06 -16.76 15.55
N THR A 194 5.92 -15.74 14.68
CA THR A 194 6.47 -15.73 13.32
C THR A 194 7.61 -14.73 13.19
N ASN A 195 8.49 -14.94 12.21
CA ASN A 195 9.55 -13.99 11.87
C ASN A 195 9.10 -12.91 10.88
N PHE A 196 8.06 -13.21 10.09
CA PHE A 196 7.68 -12.40 8.94
C PHE A 196 6.26 -11.91 9.06
N PHE A 197 6.09 -10.63 8.76
CA PHE A 197 4.81 -9.96 8.83
C PHE A 197 4.52 -9.30 7.49
N MET A 198 3.27 -9.39 7.07
CA MET A 198 2.80 -8.76 5.84
C MET A 198 1.57 -7.92 6.12
N TRP A 199 1.64 -6.62 5.82
CA TRP A 199 0.41 -5.85 5.69
C TRP A 199 -0.30 -6.27 4.41
N ILE A 200 -1.61 -6.51 4.48
CA ILE A 200 -2.48 -6.72 3.32
C ILE A 200 -3.75 -5.89 3.53
N ASP A 201 -4.09 -5.02 2.57
CA ASP A 201 -5.35 -4.28 2.62
C ASP A 201 -6.57 -5.24 2.68
N PHE A 202 -7.62 -4.85 3.40
CA PHE A 202 -8.81 -5.66 3.66
C PHE A 202 -9.50 -6.22 2.40
N GLY A 203 -9.36 -5.53 1.26
CA GLY A 203 -9.90 -5.93 -0.04
C GLY A 203 -8.82 -6.20 -1.10
N TYR A 204 -7.61 -6.58 -0.69
CA TYR A 204 -6.46 -6.74 -1.60
C TYR A 204 -6.71 -7.81 -2.67
N PHE A 205 -7.16 -9.00 -2.26
CA PHE A 205 -7.41 -10.14 -3.15
C PHE A 205 -8.79 -10.11 -3.82
N ARG A 206 -9.28 -8.93 -4.18
CA ARG A 206 -10.63 -8.75 -4.76
C ARG A 206 -10.91 -9.53 -6.04
N TYR A 207 -9.87 -9.94 -6.78
CA TYR A 207 -10.01 -10.77 -7.98
C TYR A 207 -10.14 -12.27 -7.66
N GLU A 208 -9.92 -12.67 -6.39
CA GLU A 208 -10.08 -14.05 -5.93
C GLU A 208 -11.48 -14.35 -5.37
N VAL A 209 -12.40 -13.37 -5.36
CA VAL A 209 -13.71 -13.49 -4.70
C VAL A 209 -14.53 -14.67 -5.23
N ASN A 210 -14.44 -14.97 -6.52
CA ASN A 210 -15.20 -16.04 -7.16
C ASN A 210 -14.49 -17.40 -7.14
N LYS A 211 -13.28 -17.49 -6.56
CA LYS A 211 -12.52 -18.73 -6.43
C LYS A 211 -12.84 -19.46 -5.13
N THR A 212 -12.66 -20.77 -5.09
CA THR A 212 -13.06 -21.63 -3.97
C THR A 212 -11.87 -22.28 -3.26
N GLU A 213 -10.71 -22.26 -3.88
CA GLU A 213 -9.51 -22.93 -3.40
C GLU A 213 -8.91 -22.20 -2.19
N ASN A 214 -8.45 -22.98 -1.22
CA ASN A 214 -7.66 -22.47 -0.11
C ASN A 214 -6.25 -22.13 -0.61
N PHE A 215 -5.68 -21.05 -0.06
CA PHE A 215 -4.31 -20.67 -0.36
C PHE A 215 -3.64 -20.02 0.84
N GLY A 216 -2.32 -19.92 0.82
CA GLY A 216 -1.54 -19.15 1.76
C GLY A 216 -0.65 -18.13 1.05
N LEU A 217 0.17 -17.46 1.84
CA LEU A 217 1.15 -16.47 1.44
C LEU A 217 2.48 -16.87 2.06
N SER A 218 3.46 -17.15 1.22
CA SER A 218 4.83 -17.48 1.62
C SER A 218 5.78 -16.35 1.20
N LEU A 219 7.01 -16.41 1.69
CA LEU A 219 8.06 -15.51 1.19
C LEU A 219 8.25 -15.71 -0.32
N PRO A 220 8.15 -14.65 -1.13
CA PRO A 220 8.43 -14.77 -2.55
C PRO A 220 9.88 -15.22 -2.80
N LYS A 221 10.09 -15.90 -3.94
CA LYS A 221 11.45 -16.28 -4.36
C LYS A 221 12.32 -15.02 -4.49
N GLY A 222 13.49 -15.05 -3.86
CA GLY A 222 14.45 -13.93 -3.88
C GLY A 222 14.17 -12.82 -2.86
N PHE A 223 13.24 -13.02 -1.92
CA PHE A 223 13.01 -12.09 -0.82
C PHE A 223 14.28 -11.89 0.04
N ASP A 224 14.72 -10.64 0.20
CA ASP A 224 15.83 -10.23 1.07
C ASP A 224 15.28 -9.83 2.44
N PHE A 225 15.53 -10.67 3.45
CA PHE A 225 15.06 -10.47 4.82
C PHE A 225 15.61 -9.20 5.49
N ARG A 226 16.57 -8.51 4.89
CA ARG A 226 17.13 -7.22 5.36
C ARG A 226 16.35 -6.00 4.86
N SER A 227 15.36 -6.23 4.00
CA SER A 227 14.59 -5.19 3.31
C SER A 227 13.09 -5.29 3.63
N VAL A 228 12.34 -4.24 3.23
CA VAL A 228 10.87 -4.29 3.18
C VAL A 228 10.43 -4.35 1.73
N ALA A 229 9.67 -5.38 1.38
CA ALA A 229 9.17 -5.57 0.03
C ALA A 229 7.90 -4.75 -0.23
N PHE A 230 7.81 -4.16 -1.42
CA PHE A 230 6.65 -3.41 -1.93
C PHE A 230 6.42 -3.70 -3.42
N SER A 231 5.20 -3.47 -3.90
CA SER A 231 4.93 -3.45 -5.35
C SER A 231 5.29 -2.11 -5.95
N LEU A 232 6.02 -2.12 -7.07
CA LEU A 232 6.34 -0.93 -7.84
C LEU A 232 5.15 -0.53 -8.74
N GLU A 233 4.80 0.75 -8.73
CA GLU A 233 3.75 1.30 -9.60
C GLU A 233 4.33 2.06 -10.79
N CYS A 234 5.36 2.88 -10.56
CA CYS A 234 6.04 3.62 -11.62
C CYS A 234 7.54 3.79 -11.32
N ASN A 235 8.29 4.32 -12.27
CA ASN A 235 9.72 4.56 -12.09
C ASN A 235 9.98 5.64 -11.03
N PHE A 236 10.98 5.40 -10.19
CA PHE A 236 11.41 6.36 -9.18
C PHE A 236 11.96 7.64 -9.80
N GLN A 237 11.60 8.79 -9.24
CA GLN A 237 12.21 10.07 -9.57
C GLN A 237 12.57 10.81 -8.29
N LYS A 238 13.74 11.46 -8.25
CA LYS A 238 14.16 12.25 -7.09
C LYS A 238 13.54 13.64 -7.17
N ILE A 239 12.35 13.79 -6.62
CA ILE A 239 11.55 15.03 -6.68
C ILE A 239 11.16 15.54 -5.29
N PRO A 240 10.93 16.86 -5.12
CA PRO A 240 10.60 17.44 -3.81
C PRO A 240 9.28 16.90 -3.22
N LEU A 241 9.20 16.81 -1.88
CA LEU A 241 7.99 16.37 -1.16
C LEU A 241 6.73 17.12 -1.61
N LYS A 242 6.82 18.44 -1.77
CA LYS A 242 5.69 19.26 -2.23
C LYS A 242 5.16 18.75 -3.57
N GLU A 243 6.04 18.46 -4.53
CA GLU A 243 5.63 17.95 -5.84
C GLU A 243 5.05 16.54 -5.76
N ILE A 244 5.63 15.65 -4.95
CA ILE A 244 5.10 14.31 -4.72
C ILE A 244 3.62 14.39 -4.30
N ILE A 245 3.31 15.26 -3.34
CA ILE A 245 1.95 15.43 -2.81
C ILE A 245 1.06 16.21 -3.78
N TRP A 246 1.55 17.32 -4.33
CA TRP A 246 0.78 18.22 -5.20
C TRP A 246 0.42 17.61 -6.55
N LYS A 247 1.18 16.61 -6.99
CA LYS A 247 0.89 15.84 -8.20
C LYS A 247 0.33 14.44 -7.89
N ASN A 248 0.07 14.12 -6.62
CA ASN A 248 -0.43 12.81 -6.16
C ASN A 248 0.38 11.63 -6.71
N LEU A 249 1.71 11.75 -6.70
CA LEU A 249 2.59 10.76 -7.31
C LEU A 249 2.70 9.53 -6.42
N VAL A 250 2.67 8.37 -7.07
CA VAL A 250 2.68 7.06 -6.42
C VAL A 250 3.82 6.25 -7.03
N TRP A 251 4.90 6.09 -6.27
CA TRP A 251 6.03 5.27 -6.67
C TRP A 251 5.84 3.79 -6.33
N VAL A 252 5.30 3.51 -5.14
CA VAL A 252 4.98 2.15 -4.68
C VAL A 252 3.50 2.02 -4.30
N ALA A 253 2.96 0.82 -4.47
CA ALA A 253 1.61 0.50 -4.04
C ALA A 253 1.54 0.27 -2.53
N GLY A 254 0.66 1.00 -1.83
CA GLY A 254 0.47 0.87 -0.38
C GLY A 254 -0.40 -0.31 0.06
N GLY A 255 -0.85 -1.15 -0.87
CA GLY A 255 -1.82 -2.22 -0.59
C GLY A 255 -1.21 -3.43 0.13
N ALA A 256 0.10 -3.64 -0.01
CA ALA A 256 0.84 -4.70 0.65
C ALA A 256 2.28 -4.28 0.94
N ASN A 257 2.81 -4.76 2.06
CA ASN A 257 4.25 -4.74 2.35
C ASN A 257 4.64 -5.97 3.16
N LEU A 258 5.86 -6.46 3.00
CA LEU A 258 6.37 -7.68 3.64
C LEU A 258 7.77 -7.41 4.21
N GLY A 259 8.02 -7.84 5.44
CA GLY A 259 9.33 -7.68 6.08
C GLY A 259 9.55 -8.67 7.20
N ARG A 260 10.83 -8.88 7.57
CA ARG A 260 11.17 -9.53 8.84
C ARG A 260 10.82 -8.59 9.99
N TYR A 261 10.41 -9.13 11.13
CA TYR A 261 9.87 -8.39 12.26
C TYR A 261 10.73 -7.18 12.68
N ASP A 262 12.06 -7.32 12.73
CA ASP A 262 12.99 -6.28 13.18
C ASP A 262 13.13 -5.16 12.13
N VAL A 263 13.25 -5.54 10.85
CA VAL A 263 13.33 -4.61 9.71
C VAL A 263 12.01 -3.84 9.58
N LEU A 264 10.89 -4.55 9.67
CA LEU A 264 9.56 -3.95 9.52
C LEU A 264 9.22 -3.04 10.72
N THR A 265 9.71 -3.36 11.92
CA THR A 265 9.60 -2.47 13.09
C THR A 265 10.34 -1.16 12.86
N ARG A 266 11.60 -1.21 12.39
CA ARG A 266 12.39 -0.01 12.05
C ARG A 266 11.70 0.82 10.96
N PHE A 267 11.19 0.16 9.92
CA PHE A 267 10.45 0.83 8.85
C PHE A 267 9.19 1.55 9.37
N CYS A 268 8.42 0.93 10.26
CA CYS A 268 7.26 1.59 10.89
C CYS A 268 7.67 2.83 11.68
N ASP A 269 8.80 2.79 12.41
CA ASP A 269 9.32 3.93 13.16
C ASP A 269 9.80 5.07 12.27
N ASP A 270 10.53 4.73 11.20
CA ASP A 270 10.96 5.67 10.17
C ASP A 270 9.74 6.33 9.49
N TYR A 271 8.71 5.54 9.17
CA TYR A 271 7.48 6.03 8.56
C TYR A 271 6.73 7.00 9.48
N ILE A 272 6.50 6.63 10.76
CA ILE A 272 5.83 7.49 11.74
C ILE A 272 6.59 8.82 11.89
N SER A 273 7.92 8.76 11.93
CA SER A 273 8.78 9.94 11.99
C SER A 273 8.67 10.80 10.72
N SER A 274 8.57 10.17 9.55
CA SER A 274 8.43 10.84 8.26
C SER A 274 7.08 11.55 8.11
N VAL A 275 5.99 10.95 8.61
CA VAL A 275 4.69 11.62 8.70
C VAL A 275 4.79 12.90 9.53
N LYS A 276 5.44 12.84 10.70
CA LYS A 276 5.65 14.03 11.56
C LYS A 276 6.47 15.12 10.83
N ARG A 277 7.52 14.73 10.10
CA ARG A 277 8.34 15.66 9.30
C ARG A 277 7.53 16.33 8.18
N ALA A 278 6.68 15.58 7.47
CA ALA A 278 5.81 16.11 6.43
C ALA A 278 4.77 17.09 7.01
N LEU A 279 4.12 16.73 8.12
CA LEU A 279 3.19 17.61 8.83
C LEU A 279 3.83 18.93 9.25
N ASN A 280 5.09 18.91 9.70
CA ASN A 280 5.85 20.11 10.07
C ASN A 280 6.13 21.04 8.90
N GLN A 281 6.03 20.54 7.68
CA GLN A 281 6.10 21.33 6.45
C GLN A 281 4.70 21.72 5.92
N ASN A 282 3.64 21.47 6.69
CA ASN A 282 2.24 21.63 6.26
C ASN A 282 1.90 20.82 4.99
N LEU A 283 2.51 19.65 4.85
CA LEU A 283 2.31 18.75 3.72
C LEU A 283 1.79 17.40 4.23
N MET A 284 0.68 16.94 3.65
CA MET A 284 0.12 15.61 3.92
C MET A 284 -0.63 15.02 2.72
N SER A 285 -0.61 13.69 2.64
CA SER A 285 -1.44 12.87 1.77
C SER A 285 -1.48 11.46 2.38
N THR A 286 -1.54 10.39 1.59
CA THR A 286 -1.57 9.03 2.12
C THR A 286 -0.16 8.47 2.37
N ASP A 287 -0.13 7.22 2.84
CA ASP A 287 1.06 6.42 3.00
C ASP A 287 1.98 6.39 1.77
N GLN A 288 1.42 6.30 0.58
CA GLN A 288 2.17 6.18 -0.67
C GLN A 288 3.08 7.40 -0.92
N GLN A 289 2.58 8.62 -0.71
CA GLN A 289 3.39 9.84 -0.87
C GLN A 289 4.47 9.96 0.22
N ILE A 290 4.16 9.52 1.44
CA ILE A 290 5.14 9.53 2.54
C ILE A 290 6.25 8.51 2.28
N ILE A 291 5.94 7.30 1.81
CA ILE A 291 6.95 6.30 1.44
C ILE A 291 7.81 6.78 0.27
N TYR A 292 7.20 7.44 -0.71
CA TYR A 292 7.96 8.06 -1.79
C TYR A 292 8.95 9.10 -1.22
N ALA A 293 8.49 9.97 -0.34
CA ALA A 293 9.36 10.96 0.31
C ALA A 293 10.50 10.30 1.11
N MET A 294 10.23 9.22 1.86
CA MET A 294 11.26 8.46 2.59
C MET A 294 12.39 7.99 1.67
N SER A 295 12.07 7.66 0.42
CA SER A 295 13.04 7.15 -0.54
C SER A 295 13.80 8.25 -1.28
N VAL A 296 13.19 9.43 -1.44
CA VAL A 296 13.87 10.65 -1.90
C VAL A 296 14.85 11.16 -0.85
N TYR A 297 14.41 11.23 0.41
CA TYR A 297 15.19 11.75 1.53
C TYR A 297 15.73 10.60 2.36
N ARG A 298 16.82 9.95 1.92
CA ARG A 298 17.42 8.79 2.63
C ARG A 298 17.65 9.00 4.13
N SER A 299 17.90 10.23 4.58
CA SER A 299 17.95 10.58 6.02
C SER A 299 16.64 10.33 6.81
N TRP A 300 15.52 10.06 6.13
CA TRP A 300 14.20 9.81 6.72
C TRP A 300 13.93 8.32 6.94
N SER A 301 14.72 7.43 6.33
CA SER A 301 14.61 5.99 6.57
C SER A 301 15.96 5.30 6.56
N SER A 302 16.16 4.48 7.59
CA SER A 302 17.28 3.56 7.74
C SER A 302 17.05 2.22 7.00
N THR A 303 15.87 2.01 6.42
CA THR A 303 15.45 0.73 5.86
C THR A 303 15.52 0.73 4.34
N THR A 304 16.04 -0.35 3.75
CA THR A 304 16.05 -0.57 2.30
C THR A 304 14.73 -1.18 1.83
N LEU A 305 14.23 -0.73 0.68
CA LEU A 305 13.05 -1.31 0.03
C LEU A 305 13.46 -2.28 -1.07
N GLN A 306 12.75 -3.40 -1.18
CA GLN A 306 12.87 -4.34 -2.29
C GLN A 306 11.59 -4.30 -3.12
N LEU A 307 11.72 -4.13 -4.44
CA LEU A 307 10.58 -3.80 -5.29
C LEU A 307 10.26 -4.95 -6.25
N CYS A 308 8.98 -5.32 -6.33
CA CYS A 308 8.49 -6.26 -7.32
C CYS A 308 7.74 -5.54 -8.46
N HIS A 309 8.07 -5.92 -9.69
CA HIS A 309 7.63 -5.24 -10.90
C HIS A 309 6.42 -5.96 -11.53
N ALA A 310 5.20 -5.74 -11.03
CA ALA A 310 4.00 -6.19 -11.76
C ALA A 310 2.75 -5.38 -11.40
N GLY A 311 2.91 -4.09 -11.11
CA GLY A 311 1.82 -3.19 -10.76
C GLY A 311 1.25 -3.40 -9.35
N TRP A 312 0.11 -2.75 -9.10
CA TRP A 312 -0.43 -2.49 -7.76
C TRP A 312 -0.56 -3.69 -6.81
N PHE A 313 -0.86 -4.88 -7.35
CA PHE A 313 -1.14 -6.09 -6.55
C PHE A 313 0.00 -7.11 -6.53
N CYS A 314 1.13 -6.82 -7.19
CA CYS A 314 2.21 -7.77 -7.43
C CYS A 314 2.65 -8.54 -6.19
N LEU A 315 3.00 -7.85 -5.10
CA LEU A 315 3.62 -8.48 -3.92
C LEU A 315 2.75 -9.58 -3.29
N GLY A 316 1.47 -9.30 -3.04
CA GLY A 316 0.56 -10.29 -2.47
C GLY A 316 0.31 -11.49 -3.39
N TYR A 317 0.28 -11.28 -4.71
CA TYR A 317 0.15 -12.39 -5.67
C TYR A 317 1.44 -13.20 -5.79
N LEU A 318 2.60 -12.56 -5.74
CA LEU A 318 3.89 -13.26 -5.66
C LEU A 318 4.00 -14.16 -4.42
N ALA A 319 3.57 -13.66 -3.27
CA ALA A 319 3.55 -14.45 -2.05
C ALA A 319 2.57 -15.63 -2.14
N LYS A 320 1.44 -15.45 -2.85
CA LYS A 320 0.45 -16.52 -3.08
C LYS A 320 1.01 -17.59 -4.01
N ASP A 321 1.61 -17.18 -5.12
CA ASP A 321 2.22 -18.10 -6.09
C ASP A 321 3.38 -18.89 -5.46
N ALA A 322 4.19 -18.24 -4.61
CA ALA A 322 5.24 -18.91 -3.85
C ALA A 322 4.69 -19.99 -2.90
N TRP A 323 3.56 -19.72 -2.24
CA TRP A 323 2.90 -20.70 -1.38
C TRP A 323 2.36 -21.88 -2.20
N GLU A 324 1.69 -21.60 -3.32
CA GLU A 324 1.14 -22.65 -4.20
C GLU A 324 2.24 -23.56 -4.76
N GLN A 325 3.41 -23.01 -5.10
CA GLN A 325 4.55 -23.82 -5.55
C GLN A 325 5.12 -24.73 -4.46
N GLN A 326 4.96 -24.37 -3.17
CA GLN A 326 5.42 -25.17 -2.04
C GLN A 326 4.44 -26.27 -1.64
N HIS A 327 3.18 -26.20 -2.10
CA HIS A 327 2.07 -27.08 -1.69
C HIS A 327 1.41 -27.81 -2.87
N LYS A 328 2.07 -27.82 -4.04
CA LYS A 328 1.76 -28.67 -5.20
C LYS A 328 2.62 -29.92 -5.15
#